data_AF-A0A143BBW8-F1
#
_entry.id   AF-A0A143BBW8-F1
#
_cell.length_a   1.000
_cell.length_b   1.000
_cell.length_c   1.000
_cell.angle_alpha   90.00
_cell.angle_beta   90.00
_cell.angle_gamma   90.00
#
_symmetry.space_group_name_H-M   'P 1'
#
loop_
_entity.id
_entity.type
_entity.pdbx_description
1 polymer ?
#
loop_
_entity_poly.entity_id
_entity_poly.type
_entity_poly.pdbx_seq_one_letter_code
_entity_poly.pdbx_strand_id
1 'polypeptide(L)'
;MEKCPVCKEVKKGKFWCKGCGTIFVCPNQACGAEIRKRDAEECPRCGLLFAEYREHQKMVRLCPKCKKKQGLSEPQCKSCKYWFNCPTCGHKVPSTSMLTCPRCATSLR
;
A
#
# COMPACT_ATOMS: atom_id res chain seq x y z
N MET A 1 -8.56 -23.96 12.86
CA MET A 1 -7.59 -22.84 12.83
C MET A 1 -6.43 -23.24 11.95
N GLU A 2 -6.10 -22.44 10.94
CA GLU A 2 -4.99 -22.75 10.03
C GLU A 2 -3.64 -22.42 10.69
N LYS A 3 -2.63 -23.27 10.45
CA LYS A 3 -1.25 -23.00 10.85
C LYS A 3 -0.64 -21.98 9.91
N CYS A 4 0.16 -21.07 10.45
CA CYS A 4 0.96 -20.14 9.67
C CYS A 4 1.98 -20.92 8.83
N PRO A 5 2.08 -20.71 7.50
CA PRO A 5 3.07 -21.41 6.66
C PRO A 5 4.53 -20.99 6.96
N VAL A 6 4.72 -19.97 7.80
CA VAL A 6 6.02 -19.43 8.19
C VAL A 6 6.46 -19.93 9.56
N CYS A 7 5.80 -19.50 10.63
CA CYS A 7 6.16 -19.87 12.00
C CYS A 7 5.47 -21.15 12.49
N LYS A 8 4.58 -21.76 11.69
CA LYS A 8 3.80 -22.96 12.03
C LYS A 8 2.85 -22.80 13.24
N GLU A 9 2.78 -21.62 13.84
CA GLU A 9 1.83 -21.33 14.92
C GLU A 9 0.38 -21.31 14.42
N VAL A 10 -0.55 -21.70 15.29
CA VAL A 10 -2.00 -21.72 15.06
C VAL A 10 -2.62 -20.32 15.22
N LYS A 11 -1.85 -19.27 14.90
CA LYS A 11 -2.21 -17.85 15.01
C LYS A 11 -2.30 -17.17 13.64
N LYS A 12 -2.55 -17.92 12.57
CA LYS A 12 -2.77 -17.37 11.23
C LYS A 12 -4.10 -16.60 11.21
N GLY A 13 -4.02 -15.28 11.08
CA GLY A 13 -5.18 -14.45 10.81
C GLY A 13 -5.53 -14.43 9.32
N LYS A 14 -6.59 -13.72 8.95
CA LYS A 14 -7.08 -13.61 7.56
C LYS A 14 -6.06 -12.97 6.62
N PHE A 15 -5.33 -11.95 7.09
CA PHE A 15 -4.39 -11.17 6.27
C PHE A 15 -2.93 -11.34 6.71
N TRP A 16 -2.70 -11.54 8.01
CA TRP A 16 -1.37 -11.76 8.59
C TRP A 16 -1.38 -12.73 9.76
N CYS A 17 -0.20 -13.28 10.08
CA CYS A 17 -0.01 -14.10 11.27
C CYS A 17 0.24 -13.21 12.50
N LYS A 18 -0.54 -13.38 13.58
CA LYS A 18 -0.34 -12.61 14.83
C LYS A 18 0.94 -12.98 15.58
N GLY A 19 1.51 -14.16 15.28
CA GLY A 19 2.74 -14.64 15.93
C GLY A 19 4.01 -14.04 15.34
N CYS A 20 4.25 -14.31 14.05
CA CYS A 20 5.44 -13.79 13.34
C CYS A 20 5.22 -12.47 12.60
N GLY A 21 3.99 -11.94 12.57
CA GLY A 21 3.68 -10.69 11.88
C GLY A 21 3.68 -10.77 10.35
N THR A 22 4.00 -11.93 9.75
CA THR A 22 4.04 -12.09 8.29
C THR A 22 2.68 -11.82 7.68
N ILE A 23 2.64 -10.95 6.67
CA ILE A 23 1.45 -10.61 5.90
C ILE A 23 1.42 -11.48 4.64
N PHE A 24 0.28 -12.11 4.39
CA PHE A 24 0.04 -12.97 3.23
C PHE A 24 -0.74 -12.25 2.15
N VAL A 25 -1.66 -11.37 2.56
CA VAL A 25 -2.56 -10.64 1.66
C VAL A 25 -2.68 -9.21 2.16
N CYS A 26 -2.66 -8.25 1.23
CA CYS A 26 -2.87 -6.86 1.55
C CYS A 26 -4.24 -6.67 2.23
N PRO A 27 -4.29 -6.11 3.44
CA PRO A 27 -5.53 -5.92 4.19
C PRO A 27 -6.45 -4.84 3.59
N ASN A 28 -5.94 -4.04 2.65
CA ASN A 28 -6.79 -3.18 1.83
C ASN A 28 -7.58 -4.06 0.84
N GLN A 29 -8.88 -4.20 1.08
CA GLN A 29 -9.78 -5.02 0.27
C GLN A 29 -9.82 -4.59 -1.20
N ALA A 30 -9.67 -3.29 -1.49
CA ALA A 30 -9.61 -2.79 -2.87
C ALA A 30 -8.31 -3.20 -3.60
N CYS A 31 -7.28 -3.59 -2.85
CA CYS A 31 -6.00 -4.03 -3.41
C CYS A 31 -5.93 -5.55 -3.53
N GLY A 32 -6.22 -6.26 -2.42
CA GLY A 32 -6.24 -7.72 -2.35
C GLY A 32 -4.94 -8.41 -2.77
N ALA A 33 -3.83 -7.69 -2.87
CA ALA A 33 -2.58 -8.22 -3.42
C ALA A 33 -1.98 -9.29 -2.51
N GLU A 34 -1.59 -10.43 -3.09
CA GLU A 34 -0.84 -11.46 -2.39
C GLU A 34 0.61 -11.02 -2.16
N ILE A 35 1.07 -11.14 -0.92
CA ILE A 35 2.38 -10.72 -0.48
C ILE A 35 3.26 -11.96 -0.39
N ARG A 36 4.10 -12.16 -1.42
CA ARG A 36 4.99 -13.32 -1.52
C ARG A 36 6.28 -13.16 -0.70
N LYS A 37 6.69 -11.92 -0.41
CA LYS A 37 7.88 -11.63 0.42
C LYS A 37 7.50 -11.64 1.90
N ARG A 38 8.21 -12.46 2.69
CA ARG A 38 8.01 -12.53 4.16
C ARG A 38 8.26 -11.21 4.86
N ASP A 39 9.29 -10.50 4.44
CA ASP A 39 9.75 -9.24 5.05
C ASP A 39 9.29 -8.02 4.25
N ALA A 40 8.16 -8.13 3.53
CA ALA A 40 7.59 -6.96 2.89
C ALA A 40 7.16 -5.96 3.98
N GLU A 41 7.73 -4.76 3.95
CA GLU A 41 7.35 -3.65 4.82
C GLU A 41 6.15 -2.86 4.27
N GLU A 42 6.00 -2.90 2.95
CA GLU A 42 4.91 -2.26 2.22
C GLU A 42 4.29 -3.15 1.15
N CYS A 43 3.03 -2.86 0.82
CA CYS A 43 2.36 -3.54 -0.27
C CYS A 43 2.92 -3.08 -1.64
N PRO A 44 3.44 -3.98 -2.49
CA PRO A 44 4.03 -3.60 -3.78
C PRO A 44 3.00 -2.99 -4.74
N ARG A 45 1.71 -3.25 -4.52
CA ARG A 45 0.63 -2.81 -5.41
C ARG A 45 0.01 -1.48 -4.99
N CYS A 46 -0.25 -1.25 -3.69
CA CYS A 46 -0.87 0.01 -3.22
C CYS A 46 0.05 0.89 -2.37
N GLY A 47 1.22 0.39 -1.93
CA GLY A 47 2.15 1.10 -1.06
C GLY A 47 1.69 1.18 0.40
N LEU A 48 0.72 0.34 0.82
CA LEU A 48 0.29 0.27 2.21
C LEU A 48 1.47 -0.09 3.11
N LEU A 49 1.76 0.74 4.10
CA LEU A 49 2.69 0.45 5.17
C LEU A 49 2.07 -0.55 6.13
N PHE A 50 2.72 -1.70 6.24
CA PHE A 50 2.21 -2.80 7.02
C PHE A 50 2.42 -2.63 8.53
N ALA A 51 3.52 -2.00 8.95
CA ALA A 51 3.77 -1.68 10.36
C ALA A 51 2.64 -0.81 10.93
N GLU A 52 2.34 0.30 10.25
CA GLU A 52 1.29 1.25 10.66
C GLU A 52 -0.09 0.60 10.75
N TYR A 53 -0.38 -0.32 9.83
CA TYR A 53 -1.63 -1.05 9.86
C TYR A 53 -1.70 -2.09 10.98
N ARG A 54 -0.60 -2.79 11.27
CA ARG A 54 -0.57 -3.77 12.37
C ARG A 54 -0.66 -3.11 13.75
N GLU A 55 0.06 -2.00 13.94
CA GLU A 55 0.16 -1.33 15.24
C GLU A 55 -0.99 -0.38 15.52
N HIS A 56 -1.45 0.36 14.49
CA HIS A 56 -2.43 1.43 14.65
C HIS A 56 -3.69 1.25 13.81
N GLN A 57 -3.80 0.16 13.02
CA GLN A 57 -4.89 -0.05 12.06
C GLN A 57 -5.03 1.08 11.03
N LYS A 58 -3.95 1.85 10.82
CA LYS A 58 -3.93 2.98 9.90
C LYS A 58 -3.52 2.54 8.50
N MET A 59 -4.38 2.83 7.53
CA MET A 59 -4.13 2.56 6.11
C MET A 59 -3.37 3.71 5.46
N VAL A 60 -2.05 3.73 5.65
CA VAL A 60 -1.17 4.80 5.17
C VAL A 60 -0.09 4.29 4.21
N ARG A 61 0.46 5.18 3.40
CA ARG A 61 1.55 4.97 2.45
C ARG A 61 2.59 6.08 2.55
N LEU A 62 3.80 5.86 2.04
CA LEU A 62 4.78 6.93 1.89
C LEU A 62 4.58 7.66 0.56
N CYS A 63 4.66 8.99 0.59
CA CYS A 63 4.72 9.76 -0.65
C CYS A 63 6.03 9.46 -1.39
N PRO A 64 6.01 9.07 -2.68
CA PRO A 64 7.25 8.75 -3.39
C PRO A 64 8.14 10.00 -3.57
N LYS A 65 7.54 11.20 -3.60
CA LYS A 65 8.22 12.50 -3.76
C LYS A 65 8.83 13.03 -2.46
N CYS A 66 8.05 13.12 -1.39
CA CYS A 66 8.50 13.77 -0.13
C CYS A 66 8.64 12.82 1.07
N LYS A 67 8.38 11.52 0.88
CA LYS A 67 8.46 10.47 1.91
C LYS A 67 7.59 10.67 3.15
N LYS A 68 6.69 11.67 3.17
CA LYS A 68 5.72 11.84 4.26
C LYS A 68 4.63 10.78 4.18
N LYS A 69 4.17 10.31 5.34
CA LYS A 69 3.03 9.38 5.47
C LYS A 69 1.75 10.06 4.99
N GLN A 70 0.96 9.37 4.18
CA GLN A 70 -0.31 9.84 3.61
C GLN A 70 -1.34 8.71 3.68
N GLY A 71 -2.62 9.05 3.82
CA GLY A 71 -3.70 8.06 3.74
C GLY A 71 -3.74 7.38 2.36
N LEU A 72 -4.12 6.11 2.32
CA LEU A 72 -4.30 5.38 1.05
C LEU A 72 -5.46 5.90 0.21
N SER A 73 -6.48 6.46 0.86
CA SER A 73 -7.64 7.09 0.22
C SER A 73 -7.33 8.47 -0.37
N GLU A 74 -6.25 9.12 0.07
CA GLU A 74 -5.90 10.46 -0.38
C GLU A 74 -5.40 10.43 -1.83
N PRO A 75 -6.05 11.12 -2.78
CA PRO A 75 -5.63 11.11 -4.18
C PRO A 75 -4.35 11.93 -4.42
N GLN A 76 -4.04 12.86 -3.51
CA GLN A 76 -2.91 13.77 -3.58
C GLN A 76 -2.17 13.84 -2.24
N CYS A 77 -0.85 14.00 -2.26
CA CYS A 77 -0.06 14.25 -1.05
C CYS A 77 -0.39 15.63 -0.47
N LYS A 78 -0.84 15.68 0.79
CA LYS A 78 -1.18 16.94 1.47
C LYS A 78 -0.01 17.91 1.56
N SER A 79 1.22 17.39 1.67
CA SER A 79 2.41 18.21 1.88
C SER A 79 3.07 18.73 0.60
N CYS A 80 3.16 17.92 -0.45
CA CYS A 80 3.89 18.30 -1.68
C CYS A 80 3.01 18.32 -2.94
N LYS A 81 1.70 18.13 -2.78
CA LYS A 81 0.69 18.14 -3.84
C LYS A 81 0.93 17.12 -4.97
N TYR A 82 1.78 16.12 -4.73
CA TYR A 82 2.00 15.02 -5.66
C TYR A 82 0.74 14.17 -5.85
N TRP A 83 0.34 13.94 -7.10
CA TRP A 83 -0.79 13.07 -7.46
C TRP A 83 -0.39 11.60 -7.39
N PHE A 84 -1.13 10.83 -6.60
CA PHE A 84 -0.94 9.37 -6.51
C PHE A 84 -1.71 8.62 -7.59
N ASN A 85 -2.84 9.19 -8.00
CA ASN A 85 -3.69 8.74 -9.09
C ASN A 85 -4.01 9.95 -9.95
N CYS A 86 -4.16 9.75 -11.26
CA CYS A 86 -4.58 10.79 -12.18
C CYS A 86 -5.95 11.33 -11.77
N PRO A 87 -6.13 12.65 -11.64
CA PRO A 87 -7.40 13.25 -11.21
C PRO A 87 -8.54 13.05 -12.21
N THR A 88 -8.22 12.84 -13.49
CA THR A 88 -9.24 12.70 -14.56
C THR A 88 -9.72 11.27 -14.73
N CYS A 89 -8.79 10.30 -14.78
CA CYS A 89 -9.14 8.90 -15.11
C CYS A 89 -8.87 7.91 -13.99
N GLY A 90 -8.34 8.36 -12.84
CA GLY A 90 -8.01 7.51 -11.70
C GLY A 90 -6.82 6.56 -11.92
N HIS A 91 -6.13 6.64 -13.07
CA HIS A 91 -4.98 5.79 -13.34
C HIS A 91 -3.86 6.06 -12.33
N LYS A 92 -3.30 5.00 -11.73
CA LYS A 92 -2.23 5.13 -10.75
C LYS A 92 -1.01 5.79 -11.38
N VAL A 93 -0.36 6.71 -10.66
CA VAL A 93 0.88 7.37 -11.09
C VAL A 93 2.05 6.72 -10.35
N PRO A 94 2.69 5.68 -10.94
CA PRO A 94 3.69 4.87 -10.24
C PRO A 94 5.03 5.59 -10.01
N SER A 95 5.34 6.64 -10.78
CA SER A 95 6.63 7.33 -10.73
C SER A 95 6.45 8.84 -10.62
N THR A 96 7.31 9.46 -9.82
CA THR A 96 7.42 10.92 -9.68
C THR A 96 7.90 11.63 -10.94
N SER A 97 8.44 10.88 -11.91
CA SER A 97 8.87 11.41 -13.20
C SER A 97 7.73 11.57 -14.21
N MET A 98 6.54 11.03 -13.92
CA MET A 98 5.39 11.15 -14.82
C MET A 98 4.76 12.54 -14.70
N LEU A 99 5.00 13.38 -15.71
CA LEU A 99 4.39 14.71 -15.82
C LEU A 99 3.00 14.66 -16.48
N THR A 100 2.66 13.54 -17.12
CA THR A 100 1.42 13.36 -17.88
C THR A 100 0.89 11.94 -17.66
N CYS A 101 -0.43 11.80 -17.54
CA CYS A 101 -1.05 10.48 -17.35
C CYS A 101 -0.97 9.65 -18.65
N PRO A 102 -0.45 8.41 -18.61
CA PRO A 102 -0.33 7.57 -19.80
C PRO A 102 -1.66 7.09 -20.38
N ARG A 103 -2.77 7.22 -19.63
CA ARG A 103 -4.09 6.72 -20.05
C ARG A 103 -4.96 7.79 -20.72
N CYS A 104 -4.90 9.04 -20.23
CA CYS A 104 -5.81 10.11 -20.67
C CYS A 104 -5.10 11.43 -20.98
N ALA A 105 -3.76 11.44 -21.02
CA ALA A 105 -2.94 12.61 -21.32
C ALA A 105 -3.11 13.82 -20.36
N THR A 106 -3.82 13.66 -19.23
CA THR A 106 -3.97 14.72 -18.22
C THR A 106 -2.61 15.12 -17.66
N SER A 107 -2.38 16.43 -17.55
CA SER A 107 -1.21 17.00 -16.86
C SER A 107 -1.23 16.65 -15.37
N LEU A 108 -0.14 16.08 -14.87
CA LEU A 108 0.05 15.67 -13.46
C LEU A 108 0.95 16.64 -12.68
N ARG A 109 1.26 17.81 -13.28
CA ARG A 109 2.06 18.87 -12.63
C ARG A 109 1.34 19.47 -11.42
#